data_AF-A0A7X1U3Y5-F1
#
_entry.id   AF-A0A7X1U3Y5-F1
#
_cell.length_a   1.000
_cell.length_b   1.000
_cell.length_c   1.000
_cell.angle_alpha   90.00
_cell.angle_beta   90.00
_cell.angle_gamma   90.00
#
_symmetry.space_group_name_H-M   'P 1'
#
loop_
_entity.id
_entity.type
_entity.pdbx_description
1 polymer ?
#
loop_
_entity_poly.entity_id
_entity_poly.type
_entity_poly.pdbx_seq_one_letter_code
_entity_poly.pdbx_strand_id
1 'polypeptide(L)'
;MEMSDVDIMVTIDVDTILNSEGQKFDTGVFHIQKTDPTQPTHLYNYTNQSGRLSSQAIYMVARRNMTNQTSEGTDELVVNVREGDHIRWRTTSLSKGLEHAVLLYKYTQSNPQVTNQNPAYVQNVAPQVLDQTPLPIINQKNPSGQPIAQTVRNFYWEGDAIRQGSITYTWAFMIVDKDNNVVGYCDWDPYINIR
;
A
#
# COMPACT_ATOMS: atom_id res chain seq x y z
N MET A 1 2.71 -10.33 27.00
CA MET A 1 2.14 -9.13 26.36
C MET A 1 1.41 -9.63 25.14
N GLU A 2 0.13 -9.30 24.97
CA GLU A 2 -0.67 -9.86 23.88
C GLU A 2 -0.29 -9.14 22.58
N MET A 3 0.21 -9.90 21.62
CA MET A 3 0.61 -9.47 20.29
C MET A 3 -0.62 -8.97 19.54
N SER A 4 -0.60 -7.74 19.04
CA SER A 4 -1.75 -7.18 18.31
C SER A 4 -1.44 -7.05 16.82
N ASP A 5 -2.38 -7.50 15.99
CA ASP A 5 -2.27 -7.34 14.54
C ASP A 5 -2.72 -5.93 14.14
N VAL A 6 -1.84 -5.20 13.47
CA VAL A 6 -2.08 -3.88 12.90
C VAL A 6 -2.37 -4.01 11.40
N ASP A 7 -3.64 -3.96 11.04
CA ASP A 7 -4.05 -3.97 9.63
C ASP A 7 -3.97 -2.56 9.01
N ILE A 8 -3.21 -2.43 7.92
CA ILE A 8 -3.10 -1.23 7.09
C ILE A 8 -3.62 -1.56 5.68
N MET A 9 -4.63 -0.83 5.23
CA MET A 9 -5.10 -0.87 3.86
C MET A 9 -4.54 0.33 3.10
N VAL A 10 -3.89 0.05 1.98
CA VAL A 10 -3.48 1.06 1.00
C VAL A 10 -4.41 0.97 -0.20
N THR A 11 -5.10 2.07 -0.47
CA THR A 11 -5.95 2.23 -1.64
C THR A 11 -5.23 3.09 -2.66
N ILE A 12 -5.20 2.64 -3.90
CA ILE A 12 -4.49 3.31 -5.00
C ILE A 12 -5.50 3.74 -6.06
N ASP A 13 -5.55 5.04 -6.35
CA ASP A 13 -6.22 5.60 -7.52
C ASP A 13 -5.35 5.38 -8.76
N VAL A 14 -5.55 4.23 -9.39
CA VAL A 14 -4.85 3.85 -10.60
C VAL A 14 -5.15 4.81 -11.75
N ASP A 15 -6.38 5.31 -11.85
CA ASP A 15 -6.79 6.18 -12.95
C ASP A 15 -6.06 7.52 -12.86
N THR A 16 -5.91 8.09 -11.66
CA THR A 16 -5.10 9.29 -11.46
C THR A 16 -3.65 9.09 -11.92
N ILE A 17 -3.03 7.95 -11.61
CA ILE A 17 -1.66 7.63 -12.02
C ILE A 17 -1.56 7.45 -13.54
N LEU A 18 -2.42 6.61 -14.14
CA LEU A 18 -2.34 6.30 -15.57
C LEU A 18 -2.72 7.51 -16.44
N ASN A 19 -3.69 8.32 -16.01
CA ASN A 19 -4.07 9.55 -16.71
C ASN A 19 -2.98 10.63 -16.63
N SER A 20 -2.02 10.51 -15.70
CA SER A 20 -0.87 11.41 -15.59
C SER A 20 0.18 11.15 -16.68
N GLU A 21 0.13 10.04 -17.43
CA GLU A 21 1.09 9.74 -18.50
C GLU A 21 1.19 10.88 -19.53
N GLY A 22 2.41 11.38 -19.73
CA GLY A 22 2.67 12.50 -20.64
C GLY A 22 2.26 13.88 -20.11
N GLN A 23 1.68 13.98 -18.92
CA GLN A 23 1.36 15.26 -18.30
C GLN A 23 2.62 15.94 -17.77
N LYS A 24 2.60 17.28 -17.78
CA LYS A 24 3.67 18.11 -17.24
C LYS A 24 3.44 18.41 -15.76
N PHE A 25 4.43 18.06 -14.94
CA PHE A 25 4.58 18.45 -13.55
C PHE A 25 5.71 19.49 -13.43
N ASP A 26 5.85 20.09 -12.26
CA ASP A 26 6.89 21.09 -11.99
C ASP A 26 8.31 20.50 -12.16
N THR A 27 8.45 19.19 -11.91
CA THR A 27 9.71 18.45 -11.96
C THR A 27 9.99 17.79 -13.31
N GLY A 28 9.05 17.82 -14.26
CA GLY A 28 9.21 17.21 -15.57
C GLY A 28 7.92 16.61 -16.12
N VAL A 29 8.05 15.85 -17.23
CA VAL A 29 6.93 15.09 -17.78
C VAL A 29 6.86 13.74 -17.07
N PHE A 30 5.65 13.35 -16.65
CA PHE A 30 5.44 12.05 -16.03
C PHE A 30 5.43 10.94 -17.07
N HIS A 31 6.27 9.94 -16.83
CA HIS A 31 6.31 8.70 -17.59
C HIS A 31 6.36 7.54 -16.60
N ILE A 32 5.37 6.67 -16.66
CA ILE A 32 5.31 5.49 -15.82
C ILE A 32 6.34 4.46 -16.29
N GLN A 33 7.07 3.86 -15.35
CA GLN A 33 7.95 2.74 -15.62
C GLN A 33 7.09 1.52 -15.97
N LYS A 34 7.33 0.90 -17.14
CA LYS A 34 6.53 -0.24 -17.62
C LYS A 34 7.28 -1.56 -17.66
N THR A 35 8.62 -1.54 -17.63
CA THR A 35 9.42 -2.72 -17.97
C THR A 35 10.37 -3.16 -16.86
N ASP A 36 10.91 -2.23 -16.07
CA ASP A 36 11.90 -2.56 -15.04
C ASP A 36 11.33 -2.35 -13.61
N PRO A 37 10.96 -3.43 -12.89
CA PRO A 37 10.48 -3.34 -11.51
C PRO A 37 11.55 -2.89 -10.52
N THR A 38 12.83 -2.82 -10.91
CA THR A 38 13.90 -2.34 -10.02
C THR A 38 14.02 -0.82 -10.02
N GLN A 39 13.37 -0.15 -10.97
CA GLN A 39 13.36 1.32 -11.13
C GLN A 39 11.92 1.85 -11.23
N PRO A 40 11.08 1.64 -10.18
CA PRO A 40 9.71 2.16 -10.18
C PRO A 40 9.67 3.68 -10.30
N THR A 41 8.58 4.21 -10.85
CA THR A 41 8.35 5.66 -10.88
C THR A 41 8.02 6.17 -9.48
N HIS A 42 8.88 7.04 -8.96
CA HIS A 42 8.73 7.68 -7.65
C HIS A 42 7.64 8.74 -7.65
N LEU A 43 6.42 8.40 -7.20
CA LEU A 43 5.26 9.31 -7.30
C LEU A 43 5.45 10.60 -6.51
N TYR A 44 6.21 10.56 -5.42
CA TYR A 44 6.52 11.73 -4.59
C TYR A 44 7.43 12.77 -5.29
N ASN A 45 8.09 12.40 -6.39
CA ASN A 45 8.93 13.32 -7.18
C ASN A 45 8.12 14.19 -8.15
N TYR A 46 6.85 13.88 -8.40
CA TYR A 46 6.01 14.60 -9.35
C TYR A 46 5.06 15.53 -8.60
N THR A 47 5.31 16.84 -8.66
CA THR A 47 4.52 17.86 -7.97
C THR A 47 3.82 18.79 -8.94
N ASN A 48 2.62 19.21 -8.57
CA ASN A 48 1.87 20.28 -9.25
C ASN A 48 1.12 21.12 -8.19
N GLN A 49 0.22 21.99 -8.63
CA GLN A 49 -0.59 22.84 -7.74
C GLN A 49 -1.48 22.06 -6.75
N SER A 50 -1.82 20.80 -7.06
CA SER A 50 -2.60 19.90 -6.21
C SER A 50 -1.74 19.07 -5.26
N GLY A 51 -0.42 19.24 -5.27
CA GLY A 51 0.53 18.54 -4.39
C GLY A 51 1.36 17.50 -5.13
N ARG A 52 1.90 16.53 -4.38
CA ARG A 52 2.61 15.37 -4.94
C ARG A 52 1.61 14.43 -5.62
N LEU A 53 2.03 13.72 -6.66
CA LEU A 53 1.20 12.70 -7.30
C LEU A 53 0.89 11.56 -6.32
N SER A 54 1.80 11.23 -5.39
CA SER A 54 1.52 10.31 -4.28
C SER A 54 0.31 10.75 -3.46
N SER A 55 0.26 12.02 -3.05
CA SER A 55 -0.82 12.58 -2.23
C SER A 55 -2.15 12.71 -2.97
N GLN A 56 -2.12 12.65 -4.30
CA GLN A 56 -3.31 12.65 -5.15
C GLN A 56 -3.85 11.23 -5.36
N ALA A 57 -3.00 10.21 -5.32
CA ALA A 57 -3.35 8.86 -5.76
C ALA A 57 -3.31 7.77 -4.68
N ILE A 58 -2.72 8.04 -3.52
CA ILE A 58 -2.55 7.04 -2.46
C ILE A 58 -3.36 7.44 -1.23
N TYR A 59 -4.13 6.49 -0.70
CA TYR A 59 -4.90 6.65 0.52
C TYR A 59 -4.61 5.49 1.46
N MET A 60 -4.18 5.80 2.67
CA MET A 60 -3.85 4.80 3.68
C MET A 60 -4.83 4.88 4.85
N VAL A 61 -5.33 3.73 5.29
CA VAL A 61 -6.20 3.62 6.45
C VAL A 61 -5.80 2.44 7.33
N ALA A 62 -6.02 2.59 8.62
CA ALA A 62 -5.93 1.50 9.60
C ALA A 62 -7.14 1.57 10.53
N ARG A 63 -7.19 0.73 11.57
CA ARG A 63 -8.25 0.84 12.58
C ARG A 63 -8.16 2.21 13.28
N ARG A 64 -9.27 2.92 13.38
CA ARG A 64 -9.31 4.32 13.87
C ARG A 64 -8.77 4.53 15.29
N ASN A 65 -8.83 3.52 16.14
CA ASN A 65 -8.24 3.57 17.49
C ASN A 65 -6.72 3.34 17.49
N MET A 66 -6.15 2.90 16.36
CA MET A 66 -4.71 2.71 16.17
C MET A 66 -4.06 3.91 15.47
N THR A 67 -4.81 4.88 14.96
CA THR A 67 -4.26 6.03 14.23
C THR A 67 -4.29 7.31 15.08
N ASN A 68 -3.65 8.38 14.59
CA ASN A 68 -3.83 9.72 15.15
C ASN A 68 -5.15 10.40 14.72
N GLN A 69 -5.99 9.70 13.94
CA GLN A 69 -7.28 10.15 13.37
C GLN A 69 -7.21 11.33 12.39
N THR A 70 -6.04 11.91 12.13
CA THR A 70 -5.86 13.06 11.24
C THR A 70 -5.11 12.73 9.96
N SER A 71 -4.29 11.68 9.95
CA SER A 71 -3.60 11.16 8.75
C SER A 71 -4.35 9.98 8.11
N GLU A 72 -5.59 9.70 8.51
CA GLU A 72 -6.36 8.65 7.85
C GLU A 72 -6.85 9.13 6.49
N GLY A 73 -6.67 8.31 5.45
CA GLY A 73 -7.05 8.66 4.09
C GLY A 73 -6.07 9.60 3.39
N THR A 74 -4.86 9.79 3.91
CA THR A 74 -3.75 10.47 3.21
C THR A 74 -2.75 9.46 2.67
N ASP A 75 -1.75 9.89 1.88
CA ASP A 75 -0.63 9.06 1.42
C ASP A 75 0.39 8.76 2.52
N GLU A 76 0.24 9.45 3.65
CA GLU A 76 0.95 9.26 4.91
C GLU A 76 0.02 8.63 5.95
N LEU A 77 0.52 7.78 6.85
CA LEU A 77 -0.30 7.22 7.93
C LEU A 77 0.46 7.05 9.24
N VAL A 78 0.10 7.87 10.23
CA VAL A 78 0.55 7.69 11.61
C VAL A 78 -0.30 6.61 12.27
N VAL A 79 0.26 5.41 12.36
CA VAL A 79 -0.28 4.29 13.14
C VAL A 79 0.53 4.14 14.42
N ASN A 80 -0.14 4.02 15.56
CA ASN A 80 0.44 3.68 16.86
C ASN A 80 0.72 2.17 16.90
N VAL A 81 1.87 1.76 16.39
CA VAL A 81 2.36 0.38 16.47
C VAL A 81 3.24 0.26 17.70
N ARG A 82 3.14 -0.83 18.46
CA ARG A 82 4.04 -1.11 19.59
C ARG A 82 5.17 -2.03 19.17
N GLU A 83 6.29 -1.94 19.87
CA GLU A 83 7.31 -2.99 19.78
C GLU A 83 6.69 -4.37 20.14
N GLY A 84 6.88 -5.34 19.25
CA GLY A 84 6.29 -6.67 19.32
C GLY A 84 4.96 -6.84 18.56
N ASP A 85 4.39 -5.78 17.98
CA ASP A 85 3.20 -5.90 17.14
C ASP A 85 3.54 -6.46 15.73
N HIS A 86 2.57 -7.15 15.14
CA HIS A 86 2.61 -7.57 13.74
C HIS A 86 1.86 -6.56 12.88
N ILE A 87 2.50 -6.06 11.83
CA ILE A 87 1.89 -5.17 10.86
C ILE A 87 1.48 -6.00 9.65
N ARG A 88 0.26 -5.79 9.12
CA ARG A 88 -0.22 -6.38 7.88
C ARG A 88 -0.62 -5.30 6.89
N TRP A 89 0.07 -5.23 5.75
CA TRP A 89 -0.30 -4.37 4.64
C TRP A 89 -1.14 -5.13 3.62
N ARG A 90 -2.22 -4.50 3.20
CA ARG A 90 -3.06 -4.93 2.08
C ARG A 90 -3.23 -3.80 1.09
N THR A 91 -3.45 -4.16 -0.17
CA THR A 91 -3.65 -3.17 -1.22
C THR A 91 -4.88 -3.44 -2.05
N THR A 92 -5.45 -2.36 -2.56
CA THR A 92 -6.56 -2.40 -3.50
C THR A 92 -6.52 -1.17 -4.39
N SER A 93 -6.99 -1.31 -5.63
CA SER A 93 -7.40 -0.14 -6.41
C SER A 93 -8.73 0.37 -5.89
N LEU A 94 -9.11 1.61 -6.24
CA LEU A 94 -10.45 2.15 -5.93
C LEU A 94 -11.58 1.25 -6.47
N SER A 95 -11.35 0.59 -7.60
CA SER A 95 -12.31 -0.34 -8.22
C SER A 95 -12.23 -1.77 -7.65
N LYS A 96 -11.43 -2.02 -6.60
CA LYS A 96 -11.21 -3.36 -6.02
C LYS A 96 -10.80 -4.42 -7.04
N GLY A 97 -9.91 -4.07 -7.96
CA GLY A 97 -9.40 -5.00 -8.96
C GLY A 97 -10.31 -5.23 -10.17
N LEU A 98 -11.43 -4.50 -10.29
CA LEU A 98 -12.34 -4.66 -11.45
C LEU A 98 -11.69 -4.26 -12.79
N GLU A 99 -11.04 -3.11 -12.87
CA GLU A 99 -10.36 -2.64 -14.09
C GLU A 99 -8.85 -2.86 -14.01
N HIS A 100 -8.27 -2.43 -12.87
CA HIS A 100 -6.87 -2.62 -12.56
C HIS A 100 -6.72 -3.18 -11.15
N ALA A 101 -5.84 -4.17 -10.99
CA ALA A 101 -5.35 -4.62 -9.70
C ALA A 101 -4.04 -3.91 -9.33
N VAL A 102 -3.73 -3.87 -8.04
CA VAL A 102 -2.47 -3.34 -7.52
C VAL A 102 -1.86 -4.30 -6.53
N LEU A 103 -0.56 -4.54 -6.67
CA LEU A 103 0.18 -5.46 -5.82
C LEU A 103 1.45 -4.80 -5.32
N LEU A 104 1.63 -4.75 -4.00
CA LEU A 104 2.92 -4.44 -3.39
C LEU A 104 3.91 -5.55 -3.71
N TYR A 105 5.15 -5.19 -4.04
CA TYR A 105 6.19 -6.17 -4.34
C TYR A 105 7.53 -5.92 -3.64
N LYS A 106 7.76 -4.71 -3.09
CA LYS A 106 9.01 -4.40 -2.39
C LYS A 106 8.82 -3.38 -1.28
N TYR A 107 9.25 -3.74 -0.08
CA TYR A 107 9.39 -2.85 1.06
C TYR A 107 10.85 -2.41 1.20
N THR A 108 11.09 -1.16 1.58
CA THR A 108 12.43 -0.68 1.95
C THR A 108 12.31 0.41 3.00
N GLN A 109 12.97 0.28 4.16
CA GLN A 109 13.08 1.40 5.10
C GLN A 109 14.13 2.39 4.57
N SER A 110 13.72 3.63 4.30
CA SER A 110 14.58 4.68 3.75
C SER A 110 15.18 5.56 4.85
N ASN A 111 14.44 5.81 5.93
CA ASN A 111 14.89 6.61 7.06
C ASN A 111 14.36 6.07 8.39
N PRO A 112 15.17 5.95 9.45
CA PRO A 112 16.63 6.11 9.45
C PRO A 112 17.29 5.03 8.59
N GLN A 113 18.47 5.35 8.02
CA GLN A 113 19.19 4.43 7.15
C GLN A 113 19.48 3.11 7.88
N VAL A 114 19.13 1.99 7.23
CA VAL A 114 19.41 0.66 7.76
C VAL A 114 20.89 0.33 7.56
N THR A 115 21.55 -0.07 8.64
CA THR A 115 22.94 -0.54 8.65
C THR A 115 23.08 -1.71 9.63
N ASN A 116 24.24 -2.38 9.64
CA ASN A 116 24.51 -3.43 10.62
C ASN A 116 24.45 -2.93 12.07
N GLN A 117 24.76 -1.65 12.30
CA GLN A 117 24.70 -1.00 13.62
C GLN A 117 23.33 -0.36 13.90
N ASN A 118 22.52 -0.13 12.87
CA ASN A 118 21.16 0.41 12.97
C ASN A 118 20.20 -0.46 12.15
N PRO A 119 19.81 -1.64 12.66
CA PRO A 119 18.91 -2.53 11.94
C PRO A 119 17.54 -1.90 11.71
N ALA A 120 16.81 -2.40 10.71
CA ALA A 120 15.46 -1.94 10.39
C ALA A 120 14.53 -2.03 11.61
N TYR A 121 13.56 -1.12 11.68
CA TYR A 121 12.59 -1.05 12.78
C TYR A 121 11.43 -2.00 12.55
N VAL A 122 11.15 -2.31 11.29
CA VAL A 122 10.28 -3.40 10.86
C VAL A 122 11.16 -4.49 10.26
N GLN A 123 11.02 -5.72 10.74
CA GLN A 123 11.74 -6.89 10.24
C GLN A 123 10.80 -7.94 9.69
N ASN A 124 11.38 -8.99 9.08
CA ASN A 124 10.66 -10.14 8.52
C ASN A 124 9.56 -9.74 7.52
N VAL A 125 9.80 -8.66 6.76
CA VAL A 125 8.81 -8.18 5.81
C VAL A 125 8.69 -9.16 4.65
N ALA A 126 7.55 -9.85 4.56
CA ALA A 126 7.32 -10.92 3.61
C ALA A 126 5.87 -10.98 3.12
N PRO A 127 5.62 -11.43 1.88
CA PRO A 127 4.28 -11.67 1.41
C PRO A 127 3.78 -13.03 1.93
N GLN A 128 2.53 -13.06 2.35
CA GLN A 128 1.81 -14.28 2.71
C GLN A 128 0.69 -14.52 1.71
N VAL A 129 0.59 -15.78 1.24
CA VAL A 129 -0.49 -16.22 0.36
C VAL A 129 -1.34 -17.25 1.10
N LEU A 130 -2.63 -16.97 1.22
CA LEU A 130 -3.60 -17.84 1.85
C LEU A 130 -4.47 -18.49 0.78
N ASP A 131 -4.36 -19.82 0.65
CA ASP A 131 -5.07 -20.59 -0.38
C ASP A 131 -6.59 -20.64 -0.19
N GLN A 132 -7.05 -20.45 1.06
CA GLN A 132 -8.45 -20.59 1.42
C GLN A 132 -8.96 -19.39 2.23
N THR A 133 -9.24 -18.27 1.56
CA THR A 133 -9.81 -17.07 2.18
C THR A 133 -11.28 -16.88 1.79
N PRO A 134 -12.22 -16.74 2.74
CA PRO A 134 -13.61 -16.40 2.42
C PRO A 134 -13.72 -15.01 1.77
N LEU A 135 -14.45 -14.92 0.65
CA LEU A 135 -14.75 -13.65 -0.02
C LEU A 135 -16.19 -13.65 -0.57
N PRO A 136 -17.22 -13.55 0.28
CA PRO A 136 -18.61 -13.67 -0.16
C PRO A 136 -18.97 -12.65 -1.24
N ILE A 137 -19.81 -13.06 -2.20
CA ILE A 137 -20.36 -12.18 -3.25
C ILE A 137 -21.85 -11.95 -3.02
N ILE A 138 -22.35 -10.83 -3.57
CA ILE A 138 -23.76 -10.46 -3.47
C ILE A 138 -24.65 -11.48 -4.18
N ASN A 139 -25.79 -11.81 -3.57
CA ASN A 139 -26.82 -12.59 -4.25
C ASN A 139 -27.62 -11.68 -5.18
N GLN A 140 -27.38 -11.78 -6.49
CA GLN A 140 -28.01 -10.91 -7.49
C GLN A 140 -29.55 -10.96 -7.48
N LYS A 141 -30.15 -12.10 -7.11
CA LYS A 141 -31.62 -12.27 -7.08
C LYS A 141 -32.24 -11.79 -5.75
N ASN A 142 -31.44 -11.72 -4.69
CA ASN A 142 -31.86 -11.21 -3.38
C ASN A 142 -30.70 -10.48 -2.69
N PRO A 143 -30.39 -9.23 -3.09
CA PRO A 143 -29.21 -8.50 -2.62
C PRO A 143 -29.14 -8.28 -1.10
N SER A 144 -30.27 -8.27 -0.39
CA SER A 144 -30.34 -8.13 1.07
C SER A 144 -30.38 -9.46 1.83
N GLY A 145 -30.39 -10.60 1.12
CA GLY A 145 -30.40 -11.93 1.70
C GLY A 145 -29.01 -12.48 2.04
N GLN A 146 -28.94 -13.78 2.33
CA GLN A 146 -27.67 -14.47 2.59
C GLN A 146 -26.72 -14.32 1.40
N PRO A 147 -25.46 -13.84 1.61
CA PRO A 147 -24.46 -13.77 0.55
C PRO A 147 -24.11 -15.15 0.00
N ILE A 148 -23.65 -15.18 -1.25
CA ILE A 148 -23.12 -16.41 -1.85
C ILE A 148 -21.70 -16.61 -1.33
N ALA A 149 -21.49 -17.69 -0.58
CA ALA A 149 -20.16 -18.05 -0.11
C ALA A 149 -19.27 -18.43 -1.30
N GLN A 150 -18.04 -17.93 -1.29
CA GLN A 150 -16.95 -18.41 -2.11
C GLN A 150 -15.65 -18.33 -1.32
N THR A 151 -14.66 -19.09 -1.76
CA THR A 151 -13.30 -19.08 -1.23
C THR A 151 -12.35 -18.73 -2.36
N VAL A 152 -11.40 -17.84 -2.07
CA VAL A 152 -10.40 -17.38 -3.02
C VAL A 152 -9.01 -17.51 -2.42
N ARG A 153 -8.01 -17.57 -3.29
CA ARG A 153 -6.63 -17.35 -2.90
C ARG A 153 -6.41 -15.86 -2.70
N ASN A 154 -5.86 -15.46 -1.57
CA ASN A 154 -5.66 -14.06 -1.23
C ASN A 154 -4.24 -13.86 -0.68
N PHE A 155 -3.79 -12.61 -0.60
CA PHE A 155 -2.48 -12.28 -0.07
C PHE A 155 -2.51 -11.04 0.82
N TYR A 156 -1.45 -10.89 1.60
CA TYR A 156 -1.10 -9.68 2.34
C TYR A 156 0.41 -9.65 2.52
N TRP A 157 0.97 -8.50 2.85
CA TRP A 157 2.34 -8.41 3.36
C TRP A 157 2.30 -8.30 4.86
N GLU A 158 3.24 -8.92 5.55
CA GLU A 158 3.42 -8.78 6.99
C GLU A 158 4.82 -8.32 7.36
N GLY A 159 4.99 -7.87 8.60
CA GLY A 159 6.28 -7.53 9.18
C GLY A 159 6.17 -7.25 10.67
N ASP A 160 7.29 -7.35 11.37
CA ASP A 160 7.36 -7.27 12.82
C ASP A 160 7.92 -5.92 13.26
N ALA A 161 7.17 -5.17 14.06
CA ALA A 161 7.66 -3.95 14.67
C ALA A 161 8.60 -4.29 15.82
N ILE A 162 9.90 -4.24 15.60
CA ILE A 162 10.90 -4.71 16.58
C ILE A 162 11.56 -3.58 17.37
N ARG A 163 11.32 -2.32 17.01
CA ARG A 163 11.92 -1.14 17.65
C ARG A 163 10.99 0.05 17.62
N GLN A 164 10.95 0.79 18.72
CA GLN A 164 10.27 2.07 18.79
C GLN A 164 11.00 3.17 18.01
N GLY A 165 10.23 4.01 17.33
CA GLY A 165 10.66 5.26 16.71
C GLY A 165 9.89 5.56 15.43
N SER A 166 10.46 6.48 14.66
CA SER A 166 9.82 7.13 13.53
C SER A 166 10.54 6.70 12.26
N ILE A 167 9.84 6.04 11.34
CA ILE A 167 10.45 5.55 10.10
C ILE A 167 9.73 6.06 8.86
N THR A 168 10.51 6.45 7.86
CA THR A 168 10.08 6.54 6.47
C THR A 168 10.45 5.24 5.79
N TYR A 169 9.50 4.68 5.06
CA TYR A 169 9.70 3.48 4.28
C TYR A 169 9.09 3.69 2.90
N THR A 170 9.45 2.84 1.96
CA THR A 170 8.94 2.85 0.60
C THR A 170 8.25 1.53 0.33
N TRP A 171 7.06 1.62 -0.22
CA TRP A 171 6.39 0.49 -0.85
C TRP A 171 6.41 0.69 -2.36
N ALA A 172 7.06 -0.23 -3.07
CA ALA A 172 6.89 -0.34 -4.51
C ALA A 172 5.72 -1.26 -4.83
N PHE A 173 4.93 -0.86 -5.83
CA PHE A 173 3.76 -1.57 -6.29
C PHE A 173 3.68 -1.62 -7.81
N MET A 174 3.03 -2.67 -8.31
CA MET A 174 2.72 -2.83 -9.72
C MET A 174 1.23 -2.62 -9.96
N ILE A 175 0.90 -2.05 -11.11
CA ILE A 175 -0.45 -1.92 -11.64
C ILE A 175 -0.63 -3.01 -12.68
N VAL A 176 -1.69 -3.80 -12.53
CA VAL A 176 -2.00 -4.94 -13.40
C VAL A 176 -3.36 -4.71 -14.05
N ASP A 177 -3.43 -4.82 -15.37
CA ASP A 177 -4.69 -4.68 -16.10
C ASP A 177 -5.59 -5.93 -15.98
N LYS A 178 -6.82 -5.82 -16.50
CA LYS A 178 -7.81 -6.92 -16.53
C LYS A 178 -7.35 -8.18 -17.27
N ASP A 179 -6.35 -8.06 -18.15
CA ASP A 179 -5.78 -9.16 -18.94
C ASP A 179 -4.51 -9.73 -18.26
N ASN A 180 -4.25 -9.31 -17.01
CA ASN A 180 -3.15 -9.75 -16.17
C ASN A 180 -1.75 -9.31 -16.67
N ASN A 181 -1.68 -8.23 -17.45
CA ASN A 181 -0.42 -7.61 -17.83
C ASN A 181 -0.03 -6.53 -16.82
N VAL A 182 1.26 -6.44 -16.50
CA VAL A 182 1.78 -5.31 -15.72
C VAL A 182 1.85 -4.08 -16.64
N VAL A 183 1.17 -3.01 -16.26
CA VAL A 183 1.09 -1.76 -17.04
C VAL A 183 1.84 -0.60 -16.40
N GLY A 184 2.40 -0.81 -15.20
CA GLY A 184 3.17 0.21 -14.49
C GLY A 184 3.81 -0.28 -13.20
N TYR A 185 4.97 0.28 -12.87
CA TYR A 185 5.66 0.13 -11.60
C TYR A 185 5.84 1.52 -10.97
N CYS A 186 5.36 1.67 -9.75
CA CYS A 186 5.41 2.92 -9.00
C CYS A 186 5.87 2.64 -7.57
N ASP A 187 6.31 3.68 -6.88
CA ASP A 187 6.48 3.63 -5.43
C ASP A 187 6.06 4.95 -4.78
N TRP A 188 5.83 4.88 -3.47
CA TRP A 188 5.67 6.04 -2.62
C TRP A 188 6.33 5.79 -1.26
N ASP A 189 6.64 6.87 -0.52
CA ASP A 189 7.49 6.87 0.67
C ASP A 189 6.76 7.28 1.96
N PRO A 190 5.79 6.48 2.46
CA PRO A 190 5.05 6.83 3.66
C PRO A 190 5.91 6.80 4.93
N TYR A 191 5.35 7.40 5.97
CA TYR A 191 5.88 7.47 7.32
C TYR A 191 5.00 6.70 8.32
N ILE A 192 5.62 6.04 9.31
CA ILE A 192 4.94 5.36 10.42
C ILE A 192 5.67 5.58 11.76
N ASN A 193 4.91 5.61 12.87
CA ASN A 193 5.42 5.85 14.22
C ASN A 193 5.23 4.61 15.09
N ILE A 194 6.31 3.91 15.38
CA ILE A 194 6.32 2.82 16.34
C ILE A 194 6.58 3.44 17.73
N ARG A 195 5.71 3.17 18.70
CA ARG A 195 5.67 3.79 20.03
C ARG A 195 5.83 2.81 21.18
#